data_AF-U1QPX2-F1
#
_entry.id   AF-U1QPX2-F1
#
_cell.length_a   1.000
_cell.length_b   1.000
_cell.length_c   1.000
_cell.angle_alpha   90.00
_cell.angle_beta   90.00
_cell.angle_gamma   90.00
#
_symmetry.space_group_name_H-M   'P 1'
#
loop_
_entity.id
_entity.type
_entity.pdbx_description
1 polymer ?
#
loop_
_entity_poly.entity_id
_entity_poly.type
_entity_poly.pdbx_seq_one_letter_code
_entity_poly.pdbx_strand_id
1 'polypeptide(L)'
;MEFDRDLAVQVGITVAVVAVFTLGLVVLSTALGDDVPVEDRQLNGTIDGTYQGEVEDGDVSLVFDGTFNNGVEMRFDGNITGTVDNVTLAEGQFEGDVSGAIDGNATGTVINATLDEEQAQLAGRFNGTATGETADDLTDVGGLGLVGLIAAFLVAMPVFGYLIQRLRSDEA
;
A
#
# COMPACT_ATOMS: atom_id res chain seq x y z
N MET A 1 8.43 33.65 -36.13
CA MET A 1 9.21 33.15 -34.98
C MET A 1 10.08 32.04 -35.53
N GLU A 2 11.31 32.36 -35.88
CA GLU A 2 12.31 31.34 -36.20
C GLU A 2 12.57 30.60 -34.89
N PHE A 3 12.18 29.33 -34.83
CA PHE A 3 12.66 28.48 -33.75
C PHE A 3 14.16 28.34 -33.96
N ASP A 4 14.95 28.92 -33.06
CA ASP A 4 16.39 28.73 -33.06
C ASP A 4 16.65 27.23 -33.00
N ARG A 5 17.28 26.69 -34.05
CA ARG A 5 17.63 25.27 -34.12
C ARG A 5 18.46 24.86 -32.89
N ASP A 6 19.27 25.80 -32.38
CA ASP A 6 20.04 25.67 -31.14
C ASP A 6 19.16 25.46 -29.91
N LEU A 7 18.09 26.26 -29.77
CA LEU A 7 17.12 26.12 -28.70
C LEU A 7 16.39 24.77 -28.80
N ALA A 8 16.01 24.37 -30.02
CA ALA A 8 15.32 23.12 -30.27
C ALA A 8 16.20 21.90 -29.92
N VAL A 9 17.49 21.94 -30.25
CA VAL A 9 18.46 20.88 -29.93
C VAL A 9 18.72 20.80 -28.43
N GLN A 10 18.93 21.94 -27.77
CA GLN A 10 19.16 21.99 -26.33
C GLN A 10 17.96 21.44 -25.55
N VAL A 11 16.75 21.91 -25.87
CA VAL A 11 15.51 21.42 -25.24
C VAL A 11 15.30 19.94 -25.57
N GLY A 12 15.52 19.52 -26.81
CA GLY A 12 15.37 18.13 -27.23
C GLY A 12 16.27 17.17 -26.46
N ILE A 13 17.54 17.53 -26.23
CA ILE A 13 18.48 16.70 -25.46
C ILE A 13 18.08 16.67 -23.99
N THR A 14 17.71 17.79 -23.40
CA THR A 14 17.26 17.80 -21.99
C THR A 14 16.02 16.92 -21.80
N VAL A 15 15.04 17.02 -22.70
CA VAL A 15 13.84 16.17 -22.68
C VAL A 15 14.21 14.69 -22.83
N ALA A 16 15.13 14.35 -23.73
CA ALA A 16 15.58 12.97 -23.92
C ALA A 16 16.29 12.41 -22.67
N VAL A 17 17.15 13.20 -22.02
CA VAL A 17 17.86 12.80 -20.79
C VAL A 17 16.87 12.58 -19.64
N VAL A 18 15.88 13.47 -19.49
CA VAL A 18 14.81 13.29 -18.49
C VAL A 18 13.99 12.05 -18.80
N ALA A 19 13.61 11.82 -20.06
CA ALA A 19 12.85 10.63 -20.45
C ALA A 19 13.60 9.33 -20.13
N VAL A 20 14.91 9.27 -20.40
CA VAL A 20 15.75 8.12 -20.04
C VAL A 20 15.82 7.92 -18.53
N PHE A 21 15.94 9.01 -17.76
CA PHE A 21 15.93 8.94 -16.31
C PHE A 21 14.59 8.43 -15.76
N THR A 22 13.47 8.92 -16.27
CA THR A 22 12.12 8.45 -15.90
C THR A 22 11.94 6.97 -16.26
N LEU A 23 12.39 6.53 -17.43
CA LEU A 23 12.38 5.11 -17.80
C LEU A 23 13.25 4.28 -16.85
N GLY A 24 14.40 4.81 -16.43
CA GLY A 24 15.25 4.19 -15.43
C GLY A 24 14.54 4.03 -14.08
N LEU A 25 13.81 5.05 -13.63
CA LEU A 25 12.97 4.96 -12.42
C LEU A 25 11.88 3.90 -12.55
N VAL A 26 11.17 3.85 -13.69
CA VAL A 26 10.13 2.83 -13.92
C VAL A 26 10.72 1.43 -13.85
N VAL A 27 11.84 1.18 -14.53
CA VAL A 27 12.53 -0.11 -14.47
C VAL A 27 12.93 -0.44 -13.04
N LEU A 28 13.49 0.53 -12.31
CA LEU A 28 13.93 0.37 -10.94
C LEU A 28 12.77 0.02 -10.00
N SER A 29 11.63 0.72 -10.13
CA SER A 29 10.41 0.43 -9.38
C SER A 29 9.85 -0.96 -9.71
N THR A 30 9.82 -1.37 -10.99
CA THR A 30 9.27 -2.69 -11.37
C THR A 30 10.21 -3.86 -11.07
N ALA A 31 11.51 -3.63 -11.04
CA ALA A 31 12.50 -4.70 -10.87
C ALA A 31 12.96 -4.85 -9.42
N LEU A 32 12.83 -3.80 -8.60
CA LEU A 32 13.34 -3.74 -7.23
C LEU A 32 12.32 -3.20 -6.20
N GLY A 33 11.11 -2.85 -6.63
CA GLY A 33 9.95 -2.81 -5.73
C GLY A 33 9.56 -4.23 -5.41
N ASP A 34 9.50 -4.55 -4.12
CA ASP A 34 9.13 -5.87 -3.63
C ASP A 34 8.14 -5.67 -2.51
N ASP A 35 7.14 -6.54 -2.47
CA ASP A 35 6.17 -6.57 -1.40
C ASP A 35 6.90 -6.96 -0.12
N VAL A 36 6.78 -6.15 0.94
CA VAL A 36 7.42 -6.49 2.22
C VAL A 36 6.51 -7.49 2.93
N PRO A 37 6.94 -8.75 3.13
CA PRO A 37 6.13 -9.73 3.81
C PRO A 37 5.94 -9.31 5.25
N VAL A 38 4.69 -9.31 5.67
CA VAL A 38 4.26 -9.09 7.03
C VAL A 38 3.87 -10.44 7.61
N GLU A 39 4.61 -10.90 8.61
CA GLU A 39 4.31 -12.13 9.34
C GLU A 39 3.79 -11.79 10.73
N ASP A 40 2.59 -12.29 11.06
CA ASP A 40 2.00 -12.21 12.40
C ASP A 40 1.98 -10.80 13.02
N ARG A 41 1.66 -9.78 12.23
CA ARG A 41 1.59 -8.42 12.73
C ARG A 41 0.44 -8.27 13.69
N GLN A 42 0.76 -7.94 14.93
CA GLN A 42 -0.25 -7.81 15.97
C GLN A 42 -1.18 -6.62 15.70
N LEU A 43 -2.48 -6.92 15.68
CA LEU A 43 -3.56 -5.97 15.47
C LEU A 43 -4.36 -5.84 16.77
N ASN A 44 -4.31 -4.66 17.36
CA ASN A 44 -5.09 -4.31 18.56
C ASN A 44 -5.83 -3.01 18.28
N GLY A 45 -7.15 -3.07 18.22
CA GLY A 45 -7.97 -1.92 17.83
C GLY A 45 -9.46 -2.15 17.98
N THR A 46 -10.24 -1.33 17.28
CA THR A 46 -11.69 -1.45 17.19
C THR A 46 -12.09 -1.89 15.80
N ILE A 47 -13.16 -2.67 15.70
CA ILE A 47 -13.83 -2.98 14.44
C ILE A 47 -15.23 -2.36 14.44
N ASP A 48 -15.66 -1.93 13.26
CA ASP A 48 -16.98 -1.36 12.99
C ASP A 48 -17.38 -1.73 11.56
N GLY A 49 -18.54 -2.34 11.39
CA GLY A 49 -19.00 -2.81 10.09
C GLY A 49 -20.39 -3.39 10.10
N THR A 50 -20.74 -3.96 8.96
CA THR A 50 -21.98 -4.72 8.78
C THR A 50 -21.73 -6.21 8.92
N TYR A 51 -22.75 -6.95 9.30
CA TYR A 51 -22.71 -8.40 9.29
C TYR A 51 -23.87 -9.00 8.52
N GLN A 52 -23.70 -10.23 8.07
CA GLN A 52 -24.74 -11.07 7.48
C GLN A 52 -24.79 -12.40 8.23
N GLY A 53 -25.99 -12.79 8.67
CA GLY A 53 -26.21 -14.02 9.42
C GLY A 53 -27.41 -13.88 10.35
N GLU A 54 -27.92 -15.02 10.81
CA GLU A 54 -28.96 -15.05 11.84
C GLU A 54 -28.29 -14.83 13.21
N VAL A 55 -28.77 -13.82 13.94
CA VAL A 55 -28.35 -13.57 15.32
C VAL A 55 -29.43 -14.14 16.22
N GLU A 56 -29.11 -15.25 16.87
CA GLU A 56 -29.92 -15.85 17.92
C GLU A 56 -29.02 -16.07 19.15
N ASP A 57 -29.64 -16.16 20.33
CA ASP A 57 -28.90 -16.51 21.54
C ASP A 57 -28.24 -17.90 21.36
N GLY A 58 -26.91 -17.96 21.55
CA GLY A 58 -26.12 -19.18 21.34
C GLY A 58 -24.99 -18.98 20.33
N ASP A 59 -24.53 -20.09 19.75
CA ASP A 59 -23.41 -20.08 18.81
C ASP A 59 -23.86 -19.57 17.44
N VAL A 60 -23.20 -18.50 16.98
CA VAL A 60 -23.48 -17.84 15.70
C VAL A 60 -22.25 -17.85 14.79
N SER A 61 -22.50 -17.77 13.49
CA SER A 61 -21.49 -17.55 12.46
C SER A 61 -21.96 -16.43 11.56
N LEU A 62 -21.24 -15.30 11.60
CA LEU A 62 -21.60 -14.07 10.92
C LEU A 62 -20.53 -13.73 9.88
N VAL A 63 -20.95 -13.40 8.67
CA VAL A 63 -20.05 -12.79 7.67
C VAL A 63 -19.94 -11.31 8.01
N PHE A 64 -18.74 -10.80 8.26
CA PHE A 64 -18.46 -9.42 8.61
C PHE A 64 -17.78 -8.71 7.45
N ASP A 65 -18.30 -7.53 7.09
CA ASP A 65 -17.67 -6.57 6.18
C ASP A 65 -17.60 -5.23 6.91
N GLY A 66 -16.38 -4.76 7.17
CA GLY A 66 -16.18 -3.56 7.95
C GLY A 66 -14.77 -3.01 7.92
N THR A 67 -14.50 -2.18 8.92
CA THR A 67 -13.22 -1.51 9.09
C THR A 67 -12.63 -1.84 10.45
N PHE A 68 -11.31 -1.99 10.48
CA PHE A 68 -10.49 -2.01 11.67
C PHE A 68 -9.76 -0.69 11.83
N ASN A 69 -9.65 -0.18 13.06
CA ASN A 69 -8.92 1.04 13.37
C ASN A 69 -8.05 0.89 14.63
N ASN A 70 -6.76 1.18 14.49
CA ASN A 70 -5.81 1.34 15.60
C ASN A 70 -4.93 2.59 15.48
N GLY A 71 -5.44 3.62 14.81
CA GLY A 71 -4.66 4.75 14.29
C GLY A 71 -4.31 4.61 12.81
N VAL A 72 -4.43 3.40 12.25
CA VAL A 72 -4.48 3.12 10.82
C VAL A 72 -5.79 2.39 10.54
N GLU A 73 -6.50 2.82 9.51
CA GLU A 73 -7.76 2.21 9.07
C GLU A 73 -7.48 1.14 8.02
N MET A 74 -8.06 -0.04 8.19
CA MET A 74 -7.97 -1.17 7.26
C MET A 74 -9.37 -1.75 7.02
N ARG A 75 -9.62 -2.30 5.84
CA ARG A 75 -10.84 -3.06 5.56
C ARG A 75 -10.68 -4.49 6.03
N PHE A 76 -11.70 -5.02 6.69
CA PHE A 76 -11.80 -6.39 7.14
C PHE A 76 -13.02 -7.02 6.46
N ASP A 77 -12.82 -8.17 5.82
CA ASP A 77 -13.88 -8.99 5.24
C ASP A 77 -13.65 -10.43 5.72
N GLY A 78 -14.62 -11.06 6.38
CA GLY A 78 -14.39 -12.39 6.93
C GLY A 78 -15.55 -12.98 7.70
N ASN A 79 -15.30 -14.05 8.44
CA ASN A 79 -16.29 -14.69 9.29
C ASN A 79 -15.94 -14.45 10.77
N ILE A 80 -16.96 -14.11 11.56
CA ILE A 80 -16.93 -14.08 13.02
C ILE A 80 -17.77 -15.24 13.53
N THR A 81 -17.15 -16.15 14.27
CA THR A 81 -17.83 -17.26 14.95
C THR A 81 -17.73 -17.08 16.45
N GLY A 82 -18.84 -17.17 17.18
CA GLY A 82 -18.82 -16.96 18.63
C GLY A 82 -20.17 -17.16 19.26
N THR A 83 -20.26 -16.89 20.56
CA THR A 83 -21.52 -17.01 21.30
C THR A 83 -22.12 -15.62 21.55
N VAL A 84 -23.37 -15.44 21.12
CA VAL A 84 -24.17 -14.23 21.40
C VAL A 84 -25.09 -14.51 22.59
N ASP A 85 -25.16 -13.54 23.49
CA ASP A 85 -26.14 -13.49 24.60
C ASP A 85 -26.73 -12.08 24.64
N ASN A 86 -28.04 -11.97 24.41
CA ASN A 86 -28.78 -10.72 24.45
C ASN A 86 -28.11 -9.62 23.60
N VAL A 87 -27.90 -9.93 22.32
CA VAL A 87 -27.37 -9.02 21.27
C VAL A 87 -25.92 -8.56 21.51
N THR A 88 -25.20 -9.22 22.41
CA THR A 88 -23.78 -8.96 22.68
C THR A 88 -22.96 -10.20 22.40
N LEU A 89 -21.90 -10.06 21.61
CA LEU A 89 -20.88 -11.09 21.41
C LEU A 89 -19.74 -10.84 22.40
N ALA A 90 -19.70 -11.68 23.44
CA ALA A 90 -18.69 -11.58 24.49
C ALA A 90 -17.28 -11.87 23.95
N GLU A 91 -17.17 -12.97 23.19
CA GLU A 91 -15.95 -13.41 22.53
C GLU A 91 -16.32 -14.15 21.24
N GLY A 92 -15.68 -13.78 20.14
CA GLY A 92 -15.83 -14.48 18.86
C GLY A 92 -14.51 -14.52 18.09
N GLN A 93 -14.28 -15.60 17.37
CA GLN A 93 -13.12 -15.80 16.52
C GLN A 93 -13.40 -15.22 15.14
N PHE A 94 -12.54 -14.30 14.70
CA PHE A 94 -12.53 -13.75 13.36
C PHE A 94 -11.46 -14.44 12.51
N GLU A 95 -11.83 -14.79 11.29
CA GLU A 95 -10.93 -15.25 10.24
C GLU A 95 -11.38 -14.65 8.91
N GLY A 96 -10.47 -13.95 8.23
CA GLY A 96 -10.81 -13.23 7.01
C GLY A 96 -9.64 -12.59 6.31
N ASP A 97 -9.96 -11.77 5.33
CA ASP A 97 -9.05 -10.94 4.57
C ASP A 97 -8.97 -9.53 5.17
N VAL A 98 -7.80 -8.93 5.05
CA VAL A 98 -7.52 -7.54 5.39
C VAL A 98 -6.98 -6.83 4.16
N SER A 99 -7.39 -5.58 3.95
CA SER A 99 -6.82 -4.73 2.91
C SER A 99 -6.57 -3.29 3.37
N GLY A 100 -5.53 -2.67 2.83
CA GLY A 100 -5.13 -1.29 3.12
C GLY A 100 -3.64 -1.17 3.45
N ALA A 101 -3.30 -1.09 4.74
CA ALA A 101 -1.90 -1.03 5.16
C ALA A 101 -1.19 -2.38 5.12
N ILE A 102 -1.97 -3.45 5.22
CA ILE A 102 -1.57 -4.84 5.00
C ILE A 102 -2.65 -5.42 4.09
N ASP A 103 -2.25 -5.99 2.96
CA ASP A 103 -3.11 -6.76 2.09
C ASP A 103 -2.82 -8.25 2.33
N GLY A 104 -3.79 -9.00 2.86
CA GLY A 104 -3.58 -10.41 3.23
C GLY A 104 -4.69 -10.96 4.10
N ASN A 105 -4.34 -11.81 5.07
CA ASN A 105 -5.27 -12.50 5.95
C ASN A 105 -5.12 -12.02 7.40
N ALA A 106 -6.23 -11.90 8.10
CA ALA A 106 -6.27 -11.58 9.51
C ALA A 106 -7.02 -12.65 10.30
N THR A 107 -6.47 -13.01 11.46
CA THR A 107 -7.09 -13.92 12.41
C THR A 107 -7.07 -13.29 13.80
N GLY A 108 -8.10 -13.50 14.60
CA GLY A 108 -8.12 -12.93 15.94
C GLY A 108 -9.41 -13.14 16.70
N THR A 109 -9.53 -12.40 17.79
CA THR A 109 -10.67 -12.42 18.68
C THR A 109 -11.36 -11.07 18.69
N VAL A 110 -12.66 -11.08 18.44
CA VAL A 110 -13.58 -9.97 18.64
C VAL A 110 -14.12 -10.06 20.06
N ILE A 111 -13.99 -9.00 20.84
CA ILE A 111 -14.34 -8.98 22.27
C ILE A 111 -15.26 -7.80 22.56
N ASN A 112 -16.29 -8.02 23.38
CA ASN A 112 -17.29 -7.02 23.74
C ASN A 112 -17.90 -6.35 22.51
N ALA A 113 -18.29 -7.15 21.51
CA ALA A 113 -18.96 -6.63 20.33
C ALA A 113 -20.46 -6.46 20.60
N THR A 114 -20.98 -5.30 20.23
CA THR A 114 -22.41 -5.01 20.20
C THR A 114 -22.92 -5.28 18.79
N LEU A 115 -24.03 -6.00 18.71
CA LEU A 115 -24.75 -6.20 17.46
C LEU A 115 -25.97 -5.26 17.45
N ASP A 116 -26.28 -4.70 16.29
CA ASP A 116 -27.53 -3.99 16.02
C ASP A 116 -28.26 -4.78 14.93
N GLU A 117 -29.27 -5.55 15.34
CA GLU A 117 -30.05 -6.39 14.44
C GLU A 117 -30.91 -5.59 13.45
N GLU A 118 -31.31 -4.36 13.79
CA GLU A 118 -32.12 -3.52 12.91
C GLU A 118 -31.28 -2.99 11.75
N GLN A 119 -30.02 -2.65 12.02
CA GLN A 119 -29.09 -2.11 11.04
C GLN A 119 -28.09 -3.14 10.50
N ALA A 120 -28.11 -4.37 11.02
CA ALA A 120 -27.13 -5.41 10.79
C ALA A 120 -25.68 -4.91 11.00
N GLN A 121 -25.44 -4.16 12.08
CA GLN A 121 -24.13 -3.59 12.41
C GLN A 121 -23.46 -4.34 13.55
N LEU A 122 -22.14 -4.47 13.48
CA LEU A 122 -21.30 -5.02 14.53
C LEU A 122 -20.18 -4.04 14.84
N ALA A 123 -20.06 -3.66 16.11
CA ALA A 123 -18.97 -2.82 16.59
C ALA A 123 -18.35 -3.42 17.85
N GLY A 124 -17.02 -3.50 17.92
CA GLY A 124 -16.33 -4.15 19.03
C GLY A 124 -14.84 -3.92 19.07
N ARG A 125 -14.16 -4.61 19.98
CA ARG A 125 -12.69 -4.65 20.01
C ARG A 125 -12.17 -5.85 19.25
N PHE A 126 -11.06 -5.68 18.55
CA PHE A 126 -10.36 -6.76 17.88
C PHE A 126 -8.93 -6.89 18.41
N ASN A 127 -8.54 -8.11 18.72
CA ASN A 127 -7.17 -8.48 19.07
C ASN A 127 -6.77 -9.71 18.25
N GLY A 128 -5.80 -9.57 17.37
CA GLY A 128 -5.41 -10.62 16.44
C GLY A 128 -4.05 -10.40 15.81
N THR A 129 -3.78 -11.16 14.76
CA THR A 129 -2.63 -10.99 13.89
C THR A 129 -3.08 -10.89 12.43
N ALA A 130 -2.31 -10.16 11.63
CA ALA A 130 -2.42 -10.17 10.19
C ALA A 130 -1.12 -10.64 9.55
N THR A 131 -1.26 -11.43 8.49
CA THR A 131 -0.18 -11.93 7.65
C THR A 131 -0.50 -11.59 6.21
N GLY A 132 0.44 -10.99 5.50
CA GLY A 132 0.20 -10.45 4.16
C GLY A 132 1.38 -9.64 3.67
N GLU A 133 1.10 -8.66 2.84
CA GLU A 133 2.08 -7.79 2.21
C GLU A 133 1.73 -6.33 2.51
N THR A 134 2.73 -5.49 2.82
CA THR A 134 2.50 -4.03 2.83
C THR A 134 2.76 -3.45 1.44
N ALA A 135 2.13 -2.32 1.12
CA ALA A 135 2.38 -1.58 -0.12
C ALA A 135 3.88 -1.37 -0.42
N ASP A 136 4.23 -1.48 -1.71
CA ASP A 136 5.57 -1.36 -2.31
C ASP A 136 6.57 -0.54 -1.48
N ASP A 137 7.52 -1.21 -0.83
CA ASP A 137 8.72 -0.54 -0.31
C ASP A 137 9.89 -0.81 -1.26
N LEU A 138 10.82 0.15 -1.40
CA LEU A 138 12.04 -0.12 -2.15
C LEU A 138 12.89 -1.07 -1.31
N THR A 139 13.22 -2.23 -1.87
CA THR A 139 14.23 -3.12 -1.29
C THR A 139 15.54 -2.38 -0.99
N ASP A 140 16.36 -2.88 -0.06
CA ASP A 140 17.70 -2.32 0.21
C ASP A 140 18.54 -2.13 -1.07
N VAL A 141 18.37 -3.05 -2.03
CA VAL A 141 19.00 -3.03 -3.35
C VAL A 141 18.35 -1.98 -4.25
N GLY A 142 17.02 -1.84 -4.21
CA GLY A 142 16.28 -0.73 -4.82
C GLY A 142 16.77 0.63 -4.35
N GLY A 143 16.94 0.82 -3.04
CA GLY A 143 17.44 2.08 -2.47
C GLY A 143 18.83 2.45 -3.00
N LEU A 144 19.76 1.50 -3.05
CA LEU A 144 21.09 1.70 -3.64
C LEU A 144 21.02 1.96 -5.15
N GLY A 145 20.14 1.26 -5.86
CA GLY A 145 19.91 1.47 -7.29
C GLY A 145 19.38 2.87 -7.59
N LEU A 146 18.45 3.39 -6.77
CA LEU A 146 17.92 4.75 -6.87
C LEU A 146 19.03 5.79 -6.66
N VAL A 147 19.85 5.62 -5.62
CA VAL A 147 21.00 6.50 -5.37
C VAL A 147 21.99 6.46 -6.54
N GLY A 148 22.26 5.28 -7.09
CA GLY A 148 23.10 5.10 -8.28
C GLY A 148 22.53 5.80 -9.52
N LEU A 149 21.22 5.68 -9.76
CA LEU A 149 20.51 6.34 -10.86
C LEU A 149 20.58 7.87 -10.73
N ILE A 150 20.35 8.40 -9.53
CA ILE A 150 20.46 9.84 -9.24
C ILE A 150 21.89 10.32 -9.47
N ALA A 151 22.90 9.58 -8.97
CA ALA A 151 24.29 9.93 -9.18
C ALA A 151 24.67 9.94 -10.68
N ALA A 152 24.22 8.94 -11.44
CA ALA A 152 24.43 8.89 -12.88
C ALA A 152 23.76 10.07 -13.60
N PHE A 153 22.55 10.44 -13.21
CA PHE A 153 21.83 11.59 -13.76
C PHE A 153 22.54 12.92 -13.47
N LEU A 154 22.98 13.11 -12.23
CA LEU A 154 23.73 14.31 -11.82
C LEU A 154 25.05 14.48 -12.57
N VAL A 155 25.70 13.38 -12.97
CA VAL A 155 26.92 13.41 -13.80
C VAL A 155 26.58 13.56 -15.28
N ALA A 156 25.52 12.91 -15.76
CA ALA A 156 25.11 12.96 -17.15
C ALA A 156 24.73 14.39 -17.59
N MET A 157 23.97 15.12 -16.76
CA MET A 157 23.55 16.50 -17.04
C MET A 157 24.70 17.44 -17.45
N PRO A 158 25.78 17.61 -16.65
CA PRO A 158 26.91 18.45 -17.02
C PRO A 158 27.73 17.87 -18.18
N VAL A 159 27.84 16.54 -18.32
CA VAL A 159 28.53 15.91 -19.45
C VAL A 159 27.81 16.20 -20.77
N PHE A 160 26.49 16.07 -20.82
CA PHE A 160 25.69 16.42 -21.99
C PHE A 160 25.71 17.92 -22.26
N GLY A 161 25.67 18.75 -21.21
CA GLY A 161 25.85 20.20 -21.36
C GLY A 161 27.20 20.56 -22.01
N TYR A 162 28.28 19.92 -21.57
CA TYR A 162 29.61 20.10 -22.15
C TYR A 162 29.71 19.57 -23.59
N LEU A 163 29.11 18.42 -23.88
CA LEU A 163 29.09 17.87 -25.25
C LEU A 163 28.32 18.78 -26.22
N ILE A 164 27.19 19.35 -25.80
CA ILE A 164 26.46 20.35 -26.60
C ILE A 164 27.34 21.56 -26.87
N GLN A 165 28.03 22.08 -25.84
CA GLN A 165 28.94 23.22 -26.01
C GLN A 165 30.10 22.90 -26.96
N ARG A 166 30.64 21.69 -26.91
CA ARG A 166 31.71 21.24 -27.80
C ARG A 166 31.24 21.11 -29.24
N LEU A 167 30.09 20.46 -29.48
CA LEU A 167 29.51 20.34 -30.82
C LEU A 167 29.23 21.71 -31.44
N ARG A 168 28.83 22.69 -30.61
CA ARG A 168 28.64 24.08 -31.04
C ARG A 168 29.94 24.80 -31.39
N SER A 169 31.06 24.40 -30.78
CA SER A 169 32.39 24.98 -31.04
C SER A 169 33.02 24.50 -32.35
N ASP A 170 32.60 23.34 -32.87
CA ASP A 170 33.12 22.76 -34.13
C ASP A 170 32.37 23.27 -35.38
N GLU A 171 31.21 23.91 -35.22
CA GLU A 171 30.43 24.52 -36.33
C GLU A 171 30.72 26.02 -36.54
N ALA A 172 31.60 26.63 -35.72
CA ALA A 172 31.94 28.07 -35.74
C ALA A 172 33.26 28.38 -36.46
#